data_AF-A0A0C3CBU9-F1
#
_entry.id   AF-A0A0C3CBU9-F1
#
_cell.length_a   1.000
_cell.length_b   1.000
_cell.length_c   1.000
_cell.angle_alpha   90.00
_cell.angle_beta   90.00
_cell.angle_gamma   90.00
#
_symmetry.space_group_name_H-M   'P 1'
#
loop_
_entity.id
_entity.type
_entity.pdbx_description
1 polymer ?
#
loop_
_entity_poly.entity_id
_entity_poly.type
_entity_poly.pdbx_seq_one_letter_code
_entity_poly.pdbx_strand_id
1 'polypeptide(L)'
;MPPVQMPFYIHYKIFDMDKDTYCETLHPVYSTDPFIGRIDANLIPPPHTVSALVERICKREKRGFGLDWDNDDAFETVLFKNASSLASYDLNSDPFPLTDNCPGSSPVEPLILKVGYKEIQELFGLW
;
A
#
# COMPACT_ATOMS: atom_id res chain seq x y z
N MET A 1 -30.09 -17.59 -4.48
CA MET A 1 -28.70 -17.09 -4.65
C MET A 1 -28.47 -15.99 -3.65
N PRO A 2 -27.36 -15.99 -2.89
CA PRO A 2 -26.98 -14.79 -2.15
C PRO A 2 -26.70 -13.64 -3.14
N PRO A 3 -26.88 -12.38 -2.74
CA PRO A 3 -26.53 -11.25 -3.59
C PRO A 3 -25.04 -11.35 -3.96
N VAL A 4 -24.72 -11.19 -5.24
CA VAL A 4 -23.33 -11.01 -5.69
C VAL A 4 -22.87 -9.69 -5.09
N GLN A 5 -22.05 -9.73 -4.05
CA GLN A 5 -21.37 -8.54 -3.56
C GLN A 5 -20.48 -8.04 -4.71
N MET A 6 -20.75 -6.84 -5.20
CA MET A 6 -19.85 -6.23 -6.16
C MET A 6 -18.49 -6.03 -5.47
N PRO A 7 -17.38 -6.42 -6.10
CA PRO A 7 -16.08 -6.29 -5.49
C PRO A 7 -15.77 -4.81 -5.23
N PHE A 8 -15.44 -4.49 -3.99
CA PHE A 8 -15.03 -3.17 -3.55
C PHE A 8 -13.52 -3.06 -3.73
N TYR A 9 -13.06 -2.23 -4.65
CA TYR A 9 -11.64 -2.14 -5.00
C TYR A 9 -10.99 -0.89 -4.40
N ILE A 10 -9.77 -1.08 -3.91
CA ILE A 10 -8.88 0.00 -3.49
C ILE A 10 -7.75 0.11 -4.51
N HIS A 11 -7.64 1.28 -5.12
CA HIS A 11 -6.63 1.62 -6.11
C HIS A 11 -5.43 2.27 -5.42
N TYR A 12 -4.24 1.92 -5.90
CA TYR A 12 -2.98 2.42 -5.37
C TYR A 12 -1.97 2.66 -6.49
N LYS A 13 -1.00 3.53 -6.22
CA LYS A 13 0.26 3.65 -6.95
C LYS A 13 1.42 3.41 -5.99
N ILE A 14 2.49 2.81 -6.50
CA ILE A 14 3.72 2.61 -5.73
C ILE A 14 4.76 3.63 -6.13
N PHE A 15 5.30 4.31 -5.14
CA PHE A 15 6.45 5.18 -5.28
C PHE A 15 7.66 4.52 -4.62
N ASP A 16 8.75 4.41 -5.36
CA ASP A 16 10.02 3.87 -4.92
C ASP A 16 10.86 5.00 -4.35
N MET A 17 11.11 4.98 -3.04
CA MET A 17 11.86 6.04 -2.37
C MET A 17 13.33 6.03 -2.75
N ASP A 18 13.90 4.84 -3.00
CA ASP A 18 15.32 4.69 -3.33
C ASP A 18 15.64 5.26 -4.72
N LYS A 19 14.69 5.12 -5.64
CA LYS A 19 14.79 5.61 -7.03
C LYS A 19 14.10 6.95 -7.27
N ASP A 20 13.40 7.48 -6.28
CA ASP A 20 12.60 8.70 -6.35
C ASP A 20 11.61 8.72 -7.53
N THR A 21 10.93 7.59 -7.79
CA THR A 21 10.02 7.46 -8.95
C THR A 21 8.86 6.49 -8.73
N TYR A 22 7.80 6.65 -9.52
CA TYR A 22 6.70 5.69 -9.56
C TYR A 22 7.13 4.40 -10.25
N CYS A 23 6.62 3.29 -9.73
CA CYS A 23 6.84 1.97 -10.30
C CYS A 23 5.58 1.44 -10.97
N GLU A 24 5.76 0.86 -12.15
CA GLU A 24 4.69 0.11 -12.80
C GLU A 24 4.24 -1.03 -11.87
N THR A 25 2.93 -1.22 -11.76
CA THR A 25 2.38 -2.34 -11.02
C THR A 25 2.60 -3.62 -11.82
N LEU A 26 2.83 -4.74 -11.14
CA LEU A 26 2.84 -6.08 -11.75
C LEU A 26 1.45 -6.50 -12.27
N HIS A 27 0.41 -5.77 -11.88
CA HIS A 27 -0.99 -6.05 -12.17
C HIS A 27 -1.74 -4.79 -12.62
N PRO A 28 -1.36 -4.19 -13.77
CA PRO A 28 -1.97 -2.97 -14.28
C PRO A 28 -3.45 -3.21 -14.59
N VAL A 29 -4.29 -2.28 -14.12
CA VAL A 29 -5.74 -2.33 -14.34
C VAL A 29 -6.13 -1.58 -15.61
N TYR A 30 -5.34 -0.56 -15.97
CA TYR A 30 -5.60 0.33 -17.10
C TYR A 30 -4.42 0.30 -18.07
N SER A 31 -4.70 0.04 -19.35
CA SER A 31 -3.67 0.07 -20.40
C SER A 31 -3.09 1.48 -20.61
N THR A 32 -3.81 2.51 -20.19
CA THR A 32 -3.38 3.92 -20.28
C THR A 32 -2.53 4.37 -19.10
N ASP A 33 -2.54 3.64 -17.98
CA ASP A 33 -1.77 3.98 -16.78
C ASP A 33 -1.26 2.70 -16.10
N PRO A 34 -0.03 2.25 -16.45
CA PRO A 34 0.56 1.03 -15.91
C PRO A 34 1.01 1.16 -14.45
N PHE A 35 0.86 2.35 -13.83
CA PHE A 35 1.25 2.59 -12.44
C PHE A 35 0.10 2.34 -11.46
N ILE A 36 -1.14 2.16 -11.94
CA ILE A 36 -2.33 1.93 -11.09
C ILE A 36 -2.57 0.43 -10.91
N GLY A 37 -2.34 -0.03 -9.68
CA GLY A 37 -2.80 -1.33 -9.19
C GLY A 37 -4.13 -1.22 -8.44
N ARG A 38 -4.74 -2.37 -8.15
CA ARG A 38 -5.88 -2.46 -7.23
C ARG A 38 -5.88 -3.76 -6.42
N ILE A 39 -6.43 -3.70 -5.22
CA ILE A 39 -6.79 -4.89 -4.44
C ILE A 39 -8.28 -4.92 -4.15
N ASP A 40 -8.83 -6.11 -3.99
CA ASP A 40 -10.18 -6.29 -3.44
C ASP A 40 -10.12 -6.06 -1.93
N ALA A 41 -10.88 -5.09 -1.45
CA ALA A 41 -10.96 -4.71 -0.05
C ALA A 41 -11.49 -5.85 0.84
N ASN A 42 -12.28 -6.77 0.30
CA ASN A 42 -12.77 -7.94 1.03
C ASN A 42 -11.64 -8.90 1.40
N LEU A 43 -10.46 -8.78 0.77
CA LEU A 43 -9.27 -9.55 1.10
C LEU A 43 -8.47 -8.93 2.27
N ILE A 44 -8.84 -7.75 2.76
CA ILE A 44 -8.21 -7.15 3.94
C ILE A 44 -8.85 -7.79 5.18
N PRO A 45 -8.10 -8.55 6.00
CA PRO A 45 -8.66 -9.21 7.16
C PRO A 45 -9.15 -8.19 8.20
N PRO A 46 -10.26 -8.47 8.93
CA PRO A 46 -10.60 -7.73 10.15
C PRO A 46 -9.41 -7.72 11.13
N PRO A 47 -9.11 -6.60 11.80
CA PRO A 47 -9.93 -5.39 11.95
C PRO A 47 -9.72 -4.32 10.85
N HIS A 48 -9.29 -4.72 9.65
CA HIS A 48 -9.09 -3.85 8.49
C HIS A 48 -8.07 -2.74 8.73
N THR A 49 -6.89 -3.09 9.26
CA THR A 49 -5.84 -2.10 9.55
C THR A 49 -5.15 -1.61 8.28
N VAL A 50 -4.53 -0.43 8.39
CA VAL A 50 -3.68 0.09 7.30
C VAL A 50 -2.49 -0.83 7.04
N SER A 51 -1.86 -1.38 8.08
CA SER A 51 -0.79 -2.37 7.92
C SER A 51 -1.24 -3.60 7.11
N ALA A 52 -2.43 -4.14 7.39
CA ALA A 52 -2.96 -5.27 6.62
C ALA A 52 -3.23 -4.92 5.14
N LEU A 53 -3.70 -3.70 4.86
CA LEU A 53 -3.84 -3.18 3.50
C LEU A 53 -2.48 -3.12 2.79
N VAL A 54 -1.48 -2.52 3.44
CA VAL A 54 -0.13 -2.36 2.88
C VAL A 54 0.54 -3.70 2.65
N GLU A 55 0.46 -4.62 3.61
CA GLU A 55 0.98 -5.98 3.49
C GLU A 55 0.39 -6.70 2.26
N ARG A 56 -0.92 -6.53 2.01
CA ARG A 56 -1.58 -7.09 0.82
C ARG A 56 -1.10 -6.47 -0.49
N ILE A 57 -0.87 -5.16 -0.51
CA ILE A 57 -0.30 -4.46 -1.67
C ILE A 57 1.13 -4.97 -1.92
N CYS A 58 2.00 -4.94 -0.91
CA CYS A 58 3.39 -5.37 -1.04
C CYS A 58 3.51 -6.84 -1.49
N LYS A 59 2.71 -7.75 -0.90
CA LYS A 59 2.66 -9.15 -1.34
C LYS A 59 2.24 -9.30 -2.81
N ARG A 60 1.22 -8.56 -3.25
CA ARG A 60 0.75 -8.57 -4.64
C ARG A 60 1.81 -8.06 -5.60
N GLU A 61 2.58 -7.07 -5.17
CA GLU A 61 3.58 -6.36 -5.98
C GLU A 61 5.00 -6.94 -5.80
N LYS A 62 5.13 -8.05 -5.05
CA LYS A 62 6.40 -8.70 -4.70
C LYS A 62 7.45 -7.71 -4.15
N ARG A 63 7.01 -6.82 -3.26
CA ARG A 63 7.85 -5.86 -2.54
C ARG A 63 7.97 -6.21 -1.07
N GLY A 64 9.06 -5.78 -0.46
CA GLY A 64 9.27 -5.86 0.99
C GLY A 64 8.33 -4.93 1.77
N PHE A 65 8.11 -5.27 3.03
CA PHE A 65 7.32 -4.50 3.99
C PHE A 65 7.77 -4.83 5.42
N GLY A 66 8.07 -3.81 6.22
CA GLY A 66 8.55 -4.01 7.58
C GLY A 66 9.94 -4.65 7.61
N LEU A 67 10.17 -5.54 8.58
CA LEU A 67 11.37 -6.38 8.62
C LEU A 67 11.14 -7.61 7.73
N ASP A 68 12.20 -8.01 7.03
CA ASP A 68 12.21 -9.26 6.30
C ASP A 68 12.25 -10.48 7.26
N TRP A 69 12.35 -11.70 6.73
CA TRP A 69 12.17 -12.92 7.52
C TRP A 69 13.35 -13.25 8.45
N ASP A 70 14.58 -12.87 8.08
CA ASP A 70 15.77 -13.04 8.93
C ASP A 70 16.14 -11.76 9.70
N ASN A 71 15.42 -10.65 9.44
CA ASN A 71 15.62 -9.32 9.99
C ASN A 71 17.01 -8.77 9.62
N ASP A 72 17.45 -8.99 8.38
CA ASP A 72 18.64 -8.35 7.79
C ASP A 72 18.29 -7.12 6.93
N ASP A 73 17.09 -7.11 6.36
CA ASP A 73 16.54 -6.04 5.54
C ASP A 73 15.31 -5.40 6.21
N ALA A 74 15.25 -4.07 6.17
CA ALA A 74 14.06 -3.33 6.55
C ALA A 74 13.54 -2.48 5.40
N PHE A 75 12.22 -2.33 5.34
CA PHE A 75 11.55 -1.51 4.35
C PHE A 75 10.80 -0.37 5.03
N GLU A 76 11.22 0.86 4.75
CA GLU A 76 10.44 2.03 5.11
C GLU A 76 9.19 2.08 4.23
N THR A 77 8.03 2.19 4.87
CA THR A 77 6.76 2.20 4.16
C THR A 77 5.87 3.32 4.69
N VAL A 78 5.34 4.13 3.78
CA VAL A 78 4.45 5.24 4.13
C VAL A 78 3.27 5.26 3.16
N LEU A 79 2.05 5.22 3.71
CA LEU A 79 0.83 5.28 2.92
C LEU A 79 0.21 6.68 3.03
N PHE A 80 -0.11 7.27 1.89
CA PHE A 80 -0.84 8.54 1.78
C PHE A 80 -2.20 8.34 1.14
N LYS A 81 -3.16 9.20 1.51
CA LYS A 81 -4.52 9.19 0.95
C LYS A 81 -4.55 9.38 -0.58
N ASN A 82 -3.71 10.27 -1.10
CA ASN A 82 -3.51 10.53 -2.52
C ASN A 82 -2.22 11.34 -2.72
N ALA A 83 -1.87 11.66 -3.97
CA ALA A 83 -0.63 12.37 -4.31
C ALA A 83 -0.53 13.81 -3.77
N SER A 84 -1.67 14.44 -3.47
CA SER A 84 -1.72 15.80 -2.92
C SER A 84 -1.79 15.84 -1.40
N SER A 85 -1.90 14.67 -0.74
CA SER A 85 -2.02 14.59 0.70
C SER A 85 -0.68 14.76 1.38
N LEU A 86 -0.63 15.65 2.38
CA LEU A 86 0.54 15.84 3.24
C LEU A 86 0.53 14.94 4.48
N ALA A 87 -0.60 14.29 4.77
CA ALA A 87 -0.78 13.42 5.92
C ALA A 87 -0.68 11.95 5.48
N SER A 88 0.19 11.20 6.15
CA SER A 88 0.27 9.75 6.04
C SER A 88 -0.61 9.05 7.07
N TYR A 89 -0.93 7.79 6.81
CA TYR A 89 -1.52 6.89 7.79
C TYR A 89 -0.48 6.35 8.77
N ASP A 90 -0.87 6.18 10.03
CA ASP A 90 -0.11 5.38 10.98
C ASP A 90 -0.40 3.89 10.75
N LEU A 91 0.60 3.17 10.24
CA LEU A 91 0.49 1.75 9.94
C LEU A 91 0.21 0.90 11.18
N ASN A 92 0.64 1.34 12.36
CA ASN A 92 0.59 0.55 13.61
C ASN A 92 -0.70 0.75 14.40
N SER A 93 -1.40 1.88 14.19
CA SER A 93 -2.55 2.26 15.02
C SER A 93 -3.84 2.46 14.23
N ASP A 94 -3.77 2.77 12.92
CA ASP A 94 -4.96 3.21 12.20
C ASP A 94 -5.79 2.03 11.63
N PRO A 95 -7.11 1.97 11.91
CA PRO A 95 -8.02 1.22 11.07
C PRO A 95 -8.16 1.92 9.72
N PHE A 96 -8.17 1.15 8.63
CA PHE A 96 -8.45 1.68 7.30
C PHE A 96 -9.98 1.80 7.11
N PRO A 97 -10.50 2.98 6.74
CA PRO A 97 -11.93 3.22 6.66
C PRO A 97 -12.53 2.57 5.41
N LEU A 98 -12.90 1.29 5.48
CA LEU A 98 -13.57 0.57 4.40
C LEU A 98 -15.04 1.00 4.25
N THR A 99 -15.25 2.14 3.59
CA THR A 99 -16.57 2.69 3.22
C THR A 99 -16.62 2.98 1.72
N ASP A 100 -17.81 3.13 1.13
CA ASP A 100 -17.96 3.34 -0.32
C ASP A 100 -17.15 4.53 -0.89
N ASN A 101 -16.84 5.52 -0.05
CA ASN A 101 -16.05 6.70 -0.40
C ASN A 101 -14.66 6.70 0.28
N CYS A 102 -14.09 5.53 0.53
CA CYS A 102 -12.77 5.44 1.14
C CYS A 102 -11.69 6.04 0.22
N PRO A 103 -10.57 6.50 0.79
CA PRO A 103 -9.31 6.70 0.08
C PRO A 103 -8.99 5.56 -0.91
N GLY A 104 -8.67 5.87 -2.16
CA GLY A 104 -8.39 4.85 -3.19
C GLY A 104 -9.63 4.13 -3.77
N SER A 105 -10.86 4.48 -3.38
CA SER A 105 -12.08 3.93 -4.00
C SER A 105 -12.19 4.27 -5.50
N SER A 106 -11.49 5.31 -5.95
CA SER A 106 -11.42 5.76 -7.35
C SER A 106 -10.00 5.61 -7.91
N PRO A 107 -9.85 5.20 -9.18
CA PRO A 107 -8.55 5.18 -9.85
C PRO A 107 -8.00 6.59 -10.13
N VAL A 108 -8.83 7.63 -10.07
CA VAL A 108 -8.42 9.04 -10.28
C VAL A 108 -7.66 9.58 -9.06
N GLU A 109 -8.03 9.12 -7.87
CA GLU A 109 -7.37 9.46 -6.61
C GLU A 109 -6.91 8.18 -5.89
N PRO A 110 -5.93 7.46 -6.48
CA PRO A 110 -5.41 6.25 -5.86
C PRO A 110 -4.62 6.62 -4.60
N LEU A 111 -4.54 5.68 -3.67
CA LEU A 111 -3.60 5.74 -2.56
C LEU A 111 -2.17 5.80 -3.09
N ILE A 112 -1.28 6.49 -2.39
CA ILE A 112 0.15 6.47 -2.72
C ILE A 112 0.88 5.70 -1.65
N LEU A 113 1.40 4.54 -2.02
CA LEU A 113 2.28 3.74 -1.17
C LEU A 113 3.72 4.06 -1.53
N LYS A 114 4.44 4.71 -0.63
CA LYS A 114 5.89 4.87 -0.75
C LYS A 114 6.57 3.68 -0.08
N VAL A 115 7.53 3.08 -0.76
CA VAL A 115 8.36 1.97 -0.24
C VAL A 115 9.83 2.26 -0.55
N GLY A 116 10.70 2.09 0.43
CA GLY A 116 12.15 2.19 0.26
C GLY A 116 12.89 1.21 1.16
N TYR A 117 14.12 0.88 0.79
CA TYR A 117 15.01 0.12 1.65
C TYR A 117 15.51 0.99 2.82
N LYS A 118 15.72 0.36 3.97
CA LYS A 118 16.25 1.00 5.17
C LYS A 118 17.27 0.09 5.83
N GLU A 119 18.49 0.59 6.05
CA GLU A 119 19.51 -0.16 6.74
C GLU A 119 19.10 -0.39 8.20
N ILE A 120 19.19 -1.63 8.68
CA ILE A 120 18.78 -1.99 10.04
C ILE A 120 19.62 -1.30 11.12
N GLN A 121 20.86 -0.94 10.81
CA GLN A 121 21.74 -0.19 11.73
C GLN A 121 21.16 1.21 12.03
N GLU A 122 20.48 1.84 11.07
CA GLU A 122 19.78 3.11 11.26
C GLU A 122 18.52 2.97 12.13
N LEU A 123 17.91 1.78 12.17
CA LEU A 123 16.73 1.52 13.01
C LEU A 123 17.07 1.35 14.49
N PHE A 124 18.23 0.78 14.81
CA PHE A 124 18.66 0.54 16.19
C PHE A 124 19.63 1.59 16.75
N GLY A 125 20.05 2.57 15.94
CA GLY A 125 20.91 3.66 16.37
C GLY A 125 22.29 3.20 16.88
N LEU A 126 22.79 2.07 16.37
CA LEU A 126 24.09 1.52 16.73
C LEU A 126 25.15 2.10 15.79
N TRP A 127 25.94 3.06 16.30
CA TRP A 127 27.13 3.63 15.66
C TRP A 127 28.38 3.26 16.45
#